data_AF-A0A432WCQ4-F1
#
_entry.id   AF-A0A432WCQ4-F1
#
_cell.length_a   1.000
_cell.length_b   1.000
_cell.length_c   1.000
_cell.angle_alpha   90.00
_cell.angle_beta   90.00
_cell.angle_gamma   90.00
#
_symmetry.space_group_name_H-M   'P 1'
#
loop_
_entity.id
_entity.type
_entity.pdbx_description
1 polymer ?
#
loop_
_entity_poly.entity_id
_entity_poly.type
_entity_poly.pdbx_seq_one_letter_code
_entity_poly.pdbx_strand_id
1 'polypeptide(L)'
;MRYISLLLCLFTLSCAAADNDWYLGTWEVSGAEFPGMSAMGMEQAETWFGSELTYTAAKVAFRDERCDSPTFTTSSLTEGEFYASYRATLQALGIAGEQVEIVEVGCPDNWVAAGSKMIKAGSDAAYILWDGVFFRVEKQAYGS
;
A
#
# COMPACT_ATOMS: atom_id res chain seq x y z
N MET A 1 9.22 -55.39 33.26
CA MET A 1 7.80 -55.07 33.01
C MET A 1 7.48 -53.68 33.56
N ARG A 2 7.29 -52.71 32.67
CA ARG A 2 6.19 -51.71 32.65
C ARG A 2 6.60 -50.54 31.74
N TYR A 3 6.13 -50.62 30.51
CA TYR A 3 5.97 -49.50 29.59
C TYR A 3 4.95 -48.53 30.19
N ILE A 4 5.24 -47.23 30.24
CA ILE A 4 4.22 -46.19 30.01
C ILE A 4 4.88 -45.06 29.22
N SER A 5 4.47 -44.95 27.96
CA SER A 5 4.72 -43.84 27.05
C SER A 5 4.26 -42.51 27.67
N LEU A 6 5.08 -41.46 27.61
CA LEU A 6 4.60 -40.09 27.79
C LEU A 6 4.65 -39.36 26.46
N LEU A 7 3.47 -38.90 26.03
CA LEU A 7 3.16 -38.29 24.75
C LEU A 7 4.03 -37.06 24.44
N LEU A 8 4.57 -37.04 23.22
CA LEU A 8 4.89 -35.79 22.51
C LEU A 8 3.58 -35.03 22.25
N CYS A 9 3.36 -33.91 22.95
CA CYS A 9 2.43 -32.88 22.49
C CYS A 9 3.21 -31.84 21.69
N LEU A 10 3.50 -32.16 20.42
CA LEU A 10 3.84 -31.16 19.41
C LEU A 10 2.57 -30.38 19.08
N PHE A 11 2.32 -29.28 19.80
CA PHE A 11 1.37 -28.26 19.36
C PHE A 11 2.01 -27.50 18.21
N THR A 12 1.91 -28.04 16.99
CA THR A 12 2.10 -27.22 15.79
C THR A 12 0.89 -26.31 15.68
N LEU A 13 0.97 -25.10 16.25
CA LEU A 13 0.13 -23.99 15.81
C LEU A 13 0.49 -23.75 14.34
N SER A 14 -0.18 -24.45 13.43
CA SER A 14 -0.32 -23.97 12.06
C SER A 14 -1.19 -22.73 12.15
N CYS A 15 -0.56 -21.58 12.40
CA CYS A 15 -1.15 -20.31 12.03
C CYS A 15 -1.27 -20.39 10.51
N ALA A 16 -2.47 -20.70 10.01
CA ALA A 16 -2.78 -20.48 8.61
C ALA A 16 -2.60 -18.97 8.42
N ALA A 17 -1.44 -18.57 7.90
CA ALA A 17 -1.25 -17.21 7.45
C ALA A 17 -2.31 -16.99 6.37
N ALA A 18 -3.40 -16.31 6.73
CA ALA A 18 -4.29 -15.77 5.73
C ALA A 18 -3.42 -14.86 4.88
N ASP A 19 -3.27 -15.20 3.60
CA ASP A 19 -2.59 -14.34 2.65
C ASP A 19 -3.45 -13.08 2.55
N ASN A 20 -3.07 -12.07 3.33
CA ASN A 20 -3.82 -10.84 3.42
C ASN A 20 -3.46 -10.03 2.19
N ASP A 21 -4.43 -9.35 1.58
CA ASP A 21 -4.16 -8.55 0.40
C ASP A 21 -2.98 -7.60 0.67
N TRP A 22 -2.05 -7.52 -0.29
CA TRP A 22 -0.74 -6.89 -0.06
C TRP A 22 -0.83 -5.44 0.41
N TYR A 23 -1.91 -4.73 0.07
CA TYR A 23 -2.16 -3.34 0.41
C TYR A 23 -2.68 -3.15 1.84
N LEU A 24 -3.19 -4.20 2.48
CA LEU A 24 -3.69 -4.13 3.85
C LEU A 24 -2.54 -4.01 4.86
N GLY A 25 -2.79 -3.23 5.91
CA GLY A 25 -1.83 -2.94 6.96
C GLY A 25 -1.62 -1.45 7.19
N THR A 26 -0.58 -1.16 7.95
CA THR A 26 -0.14 0.20 8.25
C THR A 26 1.09 0.51 7.42
N TRP A 27 1.10 1.68 6.81
CA TRP A 27 2.16 2.19 5.96
C TRP A 27 2.59 3.57 6.44
N GLU A 28 3.83 3.93 6.14
CA GLU A 28 4.40 5.21 6.51
C GLU A 28 5.00 5.90 5.29
N VAL A 29 4.71 7.18 5.10
CA VAL A 29 5.31 7.98 4.03
C VAL A 29 6.81 8.14 4.28
N SER A 30 7.63 7.63 3.37
CA SER A 30 9.09 7.64 3.47
C SER A 30 9.78 8.56 2.45
N GLY A 31 9.05 9.03 1.44
CA GLY A 31 9.60 9.87 0.39
C GLY A 31 8.56 10.40 -0.58
N ALA A 32 9.01 11.19 -1.56
CA ALA A 32 8.16 11.73 -2.63
C ALA A 32 8.95 11.81 -3.94
N GLU A 33 8.29 11.42 -5.02
CA GLU A 33 8.83 11.47 -6.39
C GLU A 33 7.97 12.37 -7.28
N PHE A 34 8.63 13.08 -8.19
CA PHE A 34 8.02 14.09 -9.06
C PHE A 34 8.35 13.83 -10.54
N PRO A 35 8.00 12.66 -11.10
CA PRO A 35 8.35 12.29 -12.47
C PRO A 35 7.64 13.12 -13.55
N GLY A 36 6.62 13.91 -13.17
CA GLY A 36 5.83 14.74 -14.07
C GLY A 36 5.46 16.09 -13.45
N MET A 37 4.39 16.71 -13.98
CA MET A 37 3.84 17.94 -13.42
C MET A 37 3.14 17.64 -12.09
N SER A 38 3.48 18.41 -11.07
CA SER A 38 2.89 18.33 -9.73
C SER A 38 2.38 19.71 -9.30
N ALA A 39 1.31 19.73 -8.50
CA ALA A 39 0.80 20.97 -7.92
C ALA A 39 1.55 21.34 -6.63
N MET A 40 2.28 20.38 -6.04
CA MET A 40 3.08 20.55 -4.83
C MET A 40 4.58 20.43 -5.14
N GLY A 41 5.40 21.22 -4.43
CA GLY A 41 6.85 21.05 -4.43
C GLY A 41 7.36 20.16 -3.30
N MET A 42 8.66 19.83 -3.32
CA MET A 42 9.31 19.00 -2.30
C MET A 42 9.08 19.51 -0.86
N GLU A 43 9.23 20.82 -0.61
CA GLU A 43 9.04 21.40 0.73
C GLU A 43 7.65 21.12 1.30
N GLN A 44 6.60 21.15 0.46
CA GLN A 44 5.25 20.81 0.90
C GLN A 44 5.07 19.30 1.07
N ALA A 45 5.65 18.50 0.19
CA ALA A 45 5.60 17.05 0.25
C ALA A 45 6.31 16.48 1.49
N GLU A 46 7.43 17.07 1.92
CA GLU A 46 8.17 16.67 3.11
C GLU A 46 7.32 16.78 4.39
N THR A 47 6.31 17.65 4.42
CA THR A 47 5.36 17.73 5.54
C THR A 47 4.47 16.48 5.69
N TRP A 48 4.54 15.55 4.73
CA TRP A 48 3.83 14.27 4.76
C TRP A 48 4.73 13.14 5.26
N PHE A 49 6.05 13.32 5.30
CA PHE A 49 6.96 12.25 5.69
C PHE A 49 6.72 11.85 7.15
N GLY A 50 6.74 10.54 7.42
CA GLY A 50 6.35 9.96 8.71
C GLY A 50 4.83 9.92 8.96
N SER A 51 3.99 10.41 8.04
CA SER A 51 2.54 10.26 8.18
C SER A 51 2.12 8.81 8.00
N GLU A 52 1.24 8.34 8.87
CA GLU A 52 0.70 6.98 8.84
C GLU A 52 -0.52 6.89 7.90
N LEU A 53 -0.52 5.83 7.11
CA LEU A 53 -1.58 5.44 6.19
C LEU A 53 -2.07 4.04 6.60
N THR A 54 -3.35 3.90 6.94
CA THR A 54 -3.92 2.61 7.37
C THR A 54 -4.91 2.09 6.34
N TYR A 55 -4.73 0.85 5.88
CA TYR A 55 -5.67 0.11 5.04
C TYR A 55 -6.15 -1.14 5.77
N THR A 56 -7.46 -1.24 5.97
CA THR A 56 -8.12 -2.42 6.54
C THR A 56 -9.42 -2.69 5.76
N ALA A 57 -9.99 -3.88 5.93
CA ALA A 57 -11.31 -4.19 5.36
C ALA A 57 -12.43 -3.24 5.85
N ALA A 58 -12.24 -2.55 6.98
CA ALA A 58 -13.26 -1.68 7.60
C ALA A 58 -13.01 -0.19 7.37
N LYS A 59 -11.76 0.22 7.10
CA LYS A 59 -11.39 1.62 6.94
C LYS A 59 -10.14 1.79 6.08
N VAL A 60 -10.10 2.91 5.35
CA VAL A 60 -8.86 3.55 4.89
C VAL A 60 -8.74 4.89 5.60
N ALA A 61 -7.58 5.22 6.15
CA ALA A 61 -7.34 6.49 6.82
C ALA A 61 -5.94 7.02 6.50
N PHE A 62 -5.86 8.32 6.23
CA PHE A 62 -4.61 9.02 5.97
C PHE A 62 -4.74 10.48 6.42
N ARG A 63 -3.87 10.93 7.32
CA ARG A 63 -3.95 12.28 7.90
C ARG A 63 -5.37 12.56 8.42
N ASP A 64 -6.02 13.62 7.96
CA ASP A 64 -7.38 14.01 8.36
C ASP A 64 -8.49 13.35 7.53
N GLU A 65 -8.11 12.52 6.55
CA GLU A 65 -9.02 11.86 5.61
C GLU A 65 -9.33 10.44 6.04
N ARG A 66 -10.60 10.06 5.90
CA ARG A 66 -11.08 8.74 6.30
C ARG A 66 -12.21 8.26 5.40
N CYS A 67 -12.10 7.00 5.01
CA CYS A 67 -13.15 6.25 4.35
C CYS A 67 -13.57 5.07 5.22
N ASP A 68 -14.80 5.09 5.70
CA ASP A 68 -15.41 3.97 6.41
C ASP A 68 -16.08 3.01 5.43
N SER A 69 -15.90 1.71 5.64
CA SER A 69 -16.39 0.64 4.76
C SER A 69 -15.88 0.75 3.31
N PRO A 70 -14.55 0.77 3.09
CA PRO A 70 -13.98 0.85 1.76
C PRO A 70 -14.26 -0.42 0.94
N THR A 71 -14.35 -0.25 -0.37
CA THR A 71 -14.17 -1.34 -1.33
C THR A 71 -12.82 -1.20 -2.02
N PHE A 72 -12.17 -2.32 -2.33
CA PHE A 72 -10.87 -2.31 -3.00
C PHE A 72 -11.01 -2.97 -4.37
N THR A 73 -10.52 -2.28 -5.41
CA THR A 73 -10.45 -2.81 -6.77
C THR A 73 -8.99 -2.86 -7.20
N THR A 74 -8.48 -4.05 -7.50
CA THR A 74 -7.12 -4.25 -8.02
C THR A 74 -7.14 -4.30 -9.53
N SER A 75 -6.17 -3.66 -10.17
CA SER A 75 -5.92 -3.73 -11.61
C SER A 75 -4.43 -3.86 -11.88
N SER A 76 -4.07 -4.31 -13.08
CA SER A 76 -2.68 -4.33 -13.55
C SER A 76 -2.59 -3.45 -14.77
N LEU A 77 -1.67 -2.48 -14.77
CA LEU A 77 -1.40 -1.61 -15.91
C LEU A 77 -0.04 -1.94 -16.51
N THR A 78 0.03 -2.05 -17.83
CA THR A 78 1.29 -2.06 -18.57
C THR A 78 2.00 -0.70 -18.49
N GLU A 79 3.29 -0.65 -18.82
CA GLU A 79 4.05 0.61 -18.93
C GLU A 79 3.32 1.68 -19.78
N GLY A 80 2.75 1.28 -20.93
CA GLY A 80 2.03 2.20 -21.81
C GLY A 80 0.74 2.77 -21.20
N GLU A 81 -0.03 1.92 -20.51
CA GLU A 81 -1.25 2.33 -19.81
C GLU A 81 -0.95 3.20 -18.58
N PHE A 82 0.13 2.87 -17.86
CA PHE A 82 0.63 3.65 -16.74
C PHE A 82 1.05 5.05 -17.20
N TYR A 83 1.85 5.15 -18.26
CA TYR A 83 2.26 6.42 -18.84
C TYR A 83 1.07 7.22 -19.39
N ALA A 84 0.09 6.56 -20.00
CA ALA A 84 -1.12 7.23 -20.50
C ALA A 84 -1.94 7.85 -19.36
N SER A 85 -2.07 7.14 -18.24
CA SER A 85 -2.85 7.56 -17.07
C SER A 85 -2.12 8.61 -16.22
N TYR A 86 -0.83 8.44 -16.01
CA TYR A 86 -0.08 9.17 -14.99
C TYR A 86 1.01 10.10 -15.52
N ARG A 87 1.34 10.02 -16.82
CA ARG A 87 2.46 10.76 -17.43
C ARG A 87 3.81 10.53 -16.74
N ALA A 88 3.95 9.37 -16.11
CA ALA A 88 5.16 8.87 -15.46
C ALA A 88 5.49 7.47 -16.01
N THR A 89 6.74 7.06 -15.91
CA THR A 89 7.18 5.70 -16.29
C THR A 89 7.39 4.84 -15.05
N LEU A 90 7.26 3.51 -15.16
CA LEU A 90 7.56 2.62 -14.02
C LEU A 90 9.03 2.77 -13.59
N GLN A 91 9.93 2.91 -14.56
CA GLN A 91 11.36 3.13 -14.31
C GLN A 91 11.65 4.41 -13.51
N ALA A 92 10.93 5.51 -13.76
CA ALA A 92 11.12 6.75 -13.02
C ALA A 92 10.73 6.62 -11.53
N LEU A 93 9.88 5.64 -11.20
CA LEU A 93 9.49 5.29 -9.84
C LEU A 93 10.28 4.10 -9.28
N GLY A 94 11.32 3.64 -9.99
CA GLY A 94 12.10 2.46 -9.58
C GLY A 94 11.31 1.15 -9.56
N ILE A 95 10.15 1.09 -10.20
CA ILE A 95 9.32 -0.11 -10.28
C ILE A 95 9.86 -1.00 -11.40
N ALA A 96 10.22 -2.23 -11.05
CA ALA A 96 10.74 -3.21 -12.00
C ALA A 96 9.61 -4.00 -12.68
N GLY A 97 9.82 -4.36 -13.94
CA GLY A 97 8.88 -5.16 -14.73
C GLY A 97 8.20 -4.36 -15.85
N GLU A 98 7.23 -4.99 -16.51
CA GLU A 98 6.51 -4.41 -17.65
C GLU A 98 5.08 -3.98 -17.28
N GLN A 99 4.64 -4.33 -16.07
CA GLN A 99 3.32 -4.02 -15.55
C GLN A 99 3.39 -3.75 -14.04
N VAL A 100 2.40 -3.01 -13.55
CA VAL A 100 2.27 -2.65 -12.13
C VAL A 100 0.86 -2.90 -11.64
N GLU A 101 0.76 -3.42 -10.42
CA GLU A 101 -0.51 -3.61 -9.73
C GLU A 101 -0.93 -2.32 -9.03
N ILE A 102 -2.19 -1.92 -9.21
CA ILE A 102 -2.78 -0.71 -8.63
C ILE A 102 -4.04 -1.10 -7.88
N VAL A 103 -4.18 -0.55 -6.67
CA VAL A 103 -5.38 -0.66 -5.84
C VAL A 103 -6.10 0.68 -5.87
N GLU A 104 -7.38 0.64 -6.20
CA GLU A 104 -8.29 1.78 -6.08
C GLU A 104 -9.25 1.55 -4.91
N VAL A 105 -9.38 2.57 -4.07
CA VAL A 105 -10.29 2.58 -2.92
C VAL A 105 -11.60 3.24 -3.35
N GLY A 106 -12.67 2.46 -3.36
CA GLY A 106 -14.03 2.97 -3.47
C GLY A 106 -14.61 3.28 -2.10
N CYS A 107 -15.29 4.41 -1.98
CA CYS A 107 -15.95 4.84 -0.74
C CYS A 107 -17.38 5.29 -1.01
N PRO A 108 -18.32 5.08 -0.07
CA PRO A 108 -19.73 5.43 -0.28
C PRO A 108 -19.98 6.89 -0.71
N ASP A 109 -19.19 7.84 -0.22
CA ASP A 109 -19.44 9.29 -0.40
C ASP A 109 -18.67 9.94 -1.57
N ASN A 110 -18.25 9.17 -2.59
CA ASN A 110 -17.37 9.65 -3.67
C ASN A 110 -16.09 10.33 -3.14
N TRP A 111 -15.48 9.71 -2.13
CA TRP A 111 -14.25 10.19 -1.49
C TRP A 111 -13.10 10.27 -2.49
N VAL A 112 -12.53 11.47 -2.65
CA VAL A 112 -11.33 11.71 -3.46
C VAL A 112 -10.28 12.33 -2.54
N ALA A 113 -9.35 11.50 -2.07
CA ALA A 113 -8.31 11.91 -1.14
C ALA A 113 -6.98 11.19 -1.45
N ALA A 114 -5.90 11.68 -0.85
CA ALA A 114 -4.63 10.96 -0.81
C ALA A 114 -4.84 9.61 -0.09
N GLY A 115 -4.33 8.52 -0.71
CA GLY A 115 -4.65 7.16 -0.27
C GLY A 115 -5.93 6.57 -0.89
N SER A 116 -6.56 7.25 -1.87
CA SER A 116 -7.60 6.61 -2.69
C SER A 116 -7.03 5.68 -3.78
N LYS A 117 -5.73 5.79 -4.08
CA LYS A 117 -5.00 4.90 -4.99
C LYS A 117 -3.66 4.51 -4.40
N MET A 118 -3.29 3.25 -4.58
CA MET A 118 -2.00 2.71 -4.17
C MET A 118 -1.37 1.93 -5.31
N ILE A 119 -0.11 2.19 -5.62
CA ILE A 119 0.65 1.58 -6.72
C ILE A 119 1.74 0.72 -6.08
N LYS A 120 1.76 -0.58 -6.39
CA LYS A 120 2.72 -1.52 -5.82
C LYS A 120 4.12 -1.29 -6.36
N ALA A 121 5.10 -1.09 -5.47
CA ALA A 121 6.51 -0.89 -5.85
C ALA A 121 7.44 -2.03 -5.37
N GLY A 122 6.99 -2.84 -4.40
CA GLY A 122 7.70 -3.98 -3.85
C GLY A 122 6.79 -4.81 -2.94
N SER A 123 7.38 -5.71 -2.13
CA SER A 123 6.63 -6.47 -1.11
C SER A 123 6.10 -5.57 0.00
N ASP A 124 6.92 -4.60 0.41
CA ASP A 124 6.71 -3.71 1.55
C ASP A 124 6.88 -2.23 1.16
N ALA A 125 6.82 -1.95 -0.15
CA ALA A 125 6.94 -0.61 -0.72
C ALA A 125 5.83 -0.37 -1.72
N ALA A 126 5.27 0.84 -1.71
CA ALA A 126 4.25 1.28 -2.63
C ALA A 126 4.30 2.80 -2.81
N TYR A 127 3.42 3.32 -3.66
CA TYR A 127 3.18 4.75 -3.81
C TYR A 127 1.71 5.08 -3.59
N ILE A 128 1.42 6.17 -2.90
CA ILE A 128 0.13 6.87 -3.03
C ILE A 128 0.30 8.10 -3.92
N LEU A 129 -0.73 8.42 -4.69
CA LEU A 129 -0.72 9.56 -5.60
C LEU A 129 -1.61 10.68 -5.05
N TRP A 130 -1.06 11.90 -5.01
CA TRP A 130 -1.84 13.10 -4.73
C TRP A 130 -1.26 14.31 -5.45
N ASP A 131 -2.10 15.08 -6.13
CA ASP A 131 -1.68 16.32 -6.81
C ASP A 131 -0.43 16.20 -7.71
N GLY A 132 -0.30 15.04 -8.37
CA GLY A 132 0.82 14.73 -9.27
C GLY A 132 2.12 14.30 -8.55
N VAL A 133 2.11 14.18 -7.23
CA VAL A 133 3.21 13.67 -6.42
C VAL A 133 3.01 12.20 -6.08
N PHE A 134 4.06 11.40 -6.31
CA PHE A 134 4.08 10.00 -5.94
C PHE A 134 4.77 9.86 -4.58
N PHE A 135 4.00 9.75 -3.51
CA PHE A 135 4.52 9.56 -2.17
C PHE A 135 4.87 8.10 -1.95
N ARG A 136 6.17 7.82 -1.75
CA ARG A 136 6.63 6.48 -1.41
C ARG A 136 6.17 6.15 0.01
N VAL A 137 5.55 4.99 0.17
CA VAL A 137 5.10 4.48 1.46
C VAL A 137 5.70 3.10 1.71
N GLU A 138 6.20 2.89 2.92
CA GLU A 138 6.73 1.59 3.35
C GLU A 138 5.79 0.94 4.35
N LYS A 139 5.61 -0.37 4.24
CA LYS A 139 4.80 -1.13 5.18
C LYS A 139 5.51 -1.16 6.53
N GLN A 140 4.80 -0.80 7.58
CA GLN A 140 5.33 -0.97 8.93
C GLN A 140 5.31 -2.47 9.27
N ALA A 141 6.46 -2.97 9.76
CA ALA A 141 6.52 -4.31 10.30
C ALA A 141 5.51 -4.41 11.46
N TYR A 142 4.62 -5.40 11.41
CA TYR A 142 3.79 -5.73 12.58
C TYR A 142 4.74 -6.05 13.73
N GLY A 143 4.67 -5.25 14.80
CA GLY A 143 5.53 -5.40 15.96
C GLY A 143 5.55 -6.85 16.45
N SER A 144 6.74 -7.43 16.50
CA SER A 144 7.07 -8.70 17.15
C SER A 144 6.84 -8.65 18.65
#